data_AF-A0A6I5NXN5-F1
#
_entry.id   AF-A0A6I5NXN5-F1
#
_cell.length_a   1.000
_cell.length_b   1.000
_cell.length_c   1.000
_cell.angle_alpha   90.00
_cell.angle_beta   90.00
_cell.angle_gamma   90.00
#
_symmetry.space_group_name_H-M   'P 1'
#
loop_
_entity.id
_entity.type
_entity.pdbx_description
1 polymer ?
#
loop_
_entity_poly.entity_id
_entity_poly.type
_entity_poly.pdbx_seq_one_letter_code
_entity_poly.pdbx_strand_id
1 'polypeptide(L)'
;MISSDLMHLDASISRLDRNQVQLDLALADEHKLKSLLVNCSSAIARPHQIGQIRVAVGPPPNSDGLEHIDAVIEYEHVWCLPAEGAPSGEDFSVRDLQSLTRCQSDLKTLAWRVNLSEAIALLQHGGFHEDQIQRILQLPYEAWYRSWWDTLEPQGHLGLPFQRWFRTRCYSDGTYTLQYTDHYAQDAPRCFRGVWQQVPLMISHSSGQFGEILTGLRKARHMLKTDRCLLLADALTDLEAEAYIRQGVSLYSLQQSPLVESSLCQRCDRVQCPMSDRLDAPVVNCKAYVSHS
;
A
#
# COMPACT_ATOMS: atom_id res chain seq x y z
N MET A 1 -0.65 -44.69 -29.05
CA MET A 1 -1.13 -44.67 -27.65
C MET A 1 0.01 -44.18 -26.76
N ILE A 2 0.10 -42.87 -26.56
CA ILE A 2 0.81 -42.23 -25.46
C ILE A 2 -0.11 -41.10 -25.01
N SER A 3 -0.27 -41.01 -23.70
CA SER A 3 -1.38 -40.45 -22.94
C SER A 3 -1.62 -38.94 -23.18
N SER A 4 -2.87 -38.62 -23.44
CA SER A 4 -3.46 -37.27 -23.51
C SER A 4 -3.84 -36.71 -22.12
N ASP A 5 -3.40 -37.33 -21.02
CA ASP A 5 -3.79 -36.95 -19.65
C ASP A 5 -2.87 -35.93 -18.98
N LEU A 6 -1.77 -35.51 -19.61
CA LEU A 6 -0.81 -34.58 -19.01
C LEU A 6 -1.11 -33.09 -19.26
N MET A 7 -2.07 -32.74 -20.12
CA MET A 7 -2.45 -31.34 -20.40
C MET A 7 -3.52 -30.80 -19.44
N HIS A 8 -4.13 -31.64 -18.59
CA HIS A 8 -5.17 -31.21 -17.64
C HIS A 8 -4.65 -30.85 -16.25
N LEU A 9 -3.38 -31.13 -15.95
CA LEU A 9 -2.80 -30.86 -14.63
C LEU A 9 -2.26 -29.42 -14.48
N ASP A 10 -1.84 -28.75 -15.58
CA ASP A 10 -1.40 -27.35 -15.54
C ASP A 10 -2.54 -26.33 -15.37
N ALA A 11 -3.78 -26.70 -15.72
CA ALA A 11 -4.94 -25.83 -15.57
C ALA A 11 -5.47 -25.74 -14.11
N SER A 12 -4.84 -26.46 -13.18
CA SER A 12 -5.27 -26.54 -11.78
C SER A 12 -4.48 -25.61 -10.86
N ILE A 13 -3.48 -24.88 -11.38
CA ILE A 13 -2.53 -24.11 -10.56
C ILE A 13 -2.98 -22.66 -10.27
N SER A 14 -4.08 -22.16 -10.87
CA SER A 14 -4.50 -20.75 -10.66
C SER A 14 -5.97 -20.54 -10.25
N ARG A 15 -6.62 -21.55 -9.69
CA ARG A 15 -7.93 -21.34 -9.03
C ARG A 15 -7.72 -21.01 -7.57
N LEU A 16 -7.66 -19.71 -7.24
CA LEU A 16 -7.79 -19.26 -5.87
C LEU A 16 -9.20 -19.62 -5.39
N ASP A 17 -9.31 -20.72 -4.64
CA ASP A 17 -10.57 -21.15 -4.06
C ASP A 17 -11.07 -20.08 -3.08
N ARG A 18 -12.36 -19.74 -3.18
CA ARG A 18 -13.06 -18.88 -2.23
C ARG A 18 -12.80 -19.31 -0.79
N ASN A 19 -12.78 -20.62 -0.54
CA ASN A 19 -12.49 -21.18 0.79
C ASN A 19 -11.09 -20.81 1.26
N GLN A 20 -10.12 -20.78 0.35
CA GLN A 20 -8.75 -20.37 0.67
C GLN A 20 -8.71 -18.90 1.07
N VAL A 21 -9.41 -18.01 0.36
CA VAL A 21 -9.43 -16.59 0.74
C VAL A 21 -10.16 -16.36 2.06
N GLN A 22 -11.24 -17.08 2.33
CA GLN A 22 -11.89 -17.03 3.65
C GLN A 22 -10.98 -17.56 4.77
N LEU A 23 -10.20 -18.60 4.49
CA LEU A 23 -9.19 -19.11 5.41
C LEU A 23 -8.07 -18.09 5.62
N ASP A 24 -7.53 -17.49 4.57
CA ASP A 24 -6.49 -16.45 4.64
C ASP A 24 -6.98 -15.23 5.43
N LEU A 25 -8.25 -14.83 5.25
CA LEU A 25 -8.88 -13.78 6.05
C LEU A 25 -9.03 -14.20 7.52
N ALA A 26 -9.44 -15.44 7.79
CA ALA A 26 -9.53 -15.97 9.16
C ALA A 26 -8.16 -16.07 9.86
N LEU A 27 -7.11 -16.37 9.09
CA LEU A 27 -5.73 -16.46 9.57
C LEU A 27 -5.01 -15.11 9.57
N ALA A 28 -5.63 -14.04 9.07
CA ALA A 28 -5.04 -12.72 8.89
C ALA A 28 -3.71 -12.75 8.12
N ASP A 29 -3.64 -13.54 7.04
CA ASP A 29 -2.43 -13.66 6.22
C ASP A 29 -2.04 -12.30 5.61
N GLU A 30 -0.91 -11.75 6.06
CA GLU A 30 -0.47 -10.40 5.70
C GLU A 30 -0.24 -10.25 4.18
N HIS A 31 0.36 -11.26 3.54
CA HIS A 31 0.67 -11.21 2.11
C HIS A 31 -0.62 -11.17 1.29
N LYS A 32 -1.60 -12.00 1.63
CA LYS A 32 -2.90 -12.01 0.97
C LYS A 32 -3.66 -10.71 1.21
N LEU A 33 -3.71 -10.21 2.45
CA LEU A 33 -4.37 -8.95 2.78
C LEU A 33 -3.76 -7.77 2.00
N LYS A 34 -2.42 -7.71 1.89
CA LYS A 34 -1.73 -6.73 1.04
C LYS A 34 -2.12 -6.90 -0.43
N SER A 35 -2.13 -8.13 -0.95
CA SER A 35 -2.55 -8.40 -2.33
C SER A 35 -3.99 -7.94 -2.62
N LEU A 36 -4.92 -8.12 -1.68
CA LEU A 36 -6.31 -7.66 -1.81
C LEU A 36 -6.42 -6.13 -1.96
N LEU A 37 -5.57 -5.38 -1.25
CA LEU A 37 -5.55 -3.91 -1.33
C LEU A 37 -4.86 -3.40 -2.60
N VAL A 38 -3.84 -4.10 -3.08
CA VAL A 38 -2.98 -3.66 -4.20
C VAL A 38 -3.52 -4.12 -5.55
N ASN A 39 -3.92 -5.39 -5.68
CA ASN A 39 -4.19 -6.04 -6.97
C ASN A 39 -5.68 -6.06 -7.36
N CYS A 40 -6.47 -5.12 -6.83
CA CYS A 40 -7.87 -4.95 -7.23
C CYS A 40 -8.00 -3.97 -8.42
N SER A 41 -9.15 -3.99 -9.11
CA SER A 41 -9.42 -3.21 -10.33
C SER A 41 -9.19 -1.70 -10.16
N SER A 42 -9.36 -1.20 -8.94
CA SER A 42 -8.94 0.12 -8.50
C SER A 42 -8.17 -0.06 -7.20
N ALA A 43 -6.84 -0.07 -7.28
CA ALA A 43 -5.98 -0.28 -6.11
C ALA A 43 -6.38 0.66 -4.97
N ILE A 44 -6.59 0.08 -3.79
CA ILE A 44 -6.98 0.83 -2.59
C ILE A 44 -5.78 1.60 -2.03
N ALA A 45 -4.62 0.96 -2.05
CA ALA A 45 -3.34 1.56 -1.66
C ALA A 45 -2.20 0.92 -2.46
N ARG A 46 -1.10 1.65 -2.64
CA ARG A 46 0.12 1.07 -3.22
C ARG A 46 0.88 0.25 -2.18
N PRO A 47 1.73 -0.72 -2.59
CA PRO A 47 2.50 -1.55 -1.65
C PRO A 47 3.28 -0.73 -0.60
N HIS A 48 3.94 0.34 -1.04
CA HIS A 48 4.74 1.23 -0.19
C HIS A 48 3.92 2.19 0.68
N GLN A 49 2.60 2.29 0.46
CA GLN A 49 1.69 3.07 1.31
C GLN A 49 1.04 2.21 2.41
N ILE A 50 1.30 0.90 2.43
CA ILE A 50 0.71 -0.01 3.41
C ILE A 50 1.77 -0.33 4.47
N GLY A 51 1.56 0.18 5.67
CA GLY A 51 2.34 -0.15 6.86
C GLY A 51 1.86 -1.46 7.47
N GLN A 52 1.30 -1.39 8.67
CA GLN A 52 0.64 -2.52 9.31
C GLN A 52 -0.69 -2.86 8.63
N ILE A 53 -1.08 -4.13 8.67
CA ILE A 53 -2.38 -4.60 8.20
C ILE A 53 -2.95 -5.61 9.19
N ARG A 54 -4.26 -5.57 9.39
CA ARG A 54 -5.01 -6.51 10.20
C ARG A 54 -6.41 -6.65 9.63
N VAL A 55 -7.12 -7.67 10.08
CA VAL A 55 -8.48 -7.94 9.63
C VAL A 55 -9.37 -8.22 10.82
N ALA A 56 -10.55 -7.61 10.80
CA ALA A 56 -11.66 -7.99 11.67
C ALA A 56 -12.63 -8.83 10.83
N VAL A 57 -12.74 -10.12 11.15
CA VAL A 57 -13.61 -11.06 10.44
C VAL A 57 -14.99 -11.08 11.09
N GLY A 58 -16.04 -10.96 10.27
CA GLY A 58 -17.43 -10.92 10.69
C GLY A 58 -17.89 -9.54 11.20
N PRO A 59 -19.22 -9.29 11.19
CA PRO A 59 -19.77 -8.09 11.81
C PRO A 59 -19.53 -8.16 13.33
N PRO A 60 -19.00 -7.09 13.97
CA PRO A 60 -18.92 -7.05 15.42
C PRO A 60 -20.31 -7.30 16.04
N PRO A 61 -20.43 -8.03 17.16
CA PRO A 61 -21.71 -8.17 17.84
C PRO A 61 -22.27 -6.77 18.16
N ASN A 62 -23.52 -6.50 17.76
CA ASN A 62 -24.23 -5.21 17.80
C ASN A 62 -24.03 -4.24 16.60
N SER A 63 -23.61 -4.73 15.44
CA SER A 63 -23.44 -3.91 14.23
C SER A 63 -24.64 -4.04 13.27
N ASP A 64 -25.79 -3.47 13.63
CA ASP A 64 -26.95 -3.39 12.74
C ASP A 64 -26.55 -2.74 11.41
N GLY A 65 -26.49 -3.54 10.33
CA GLY A 65 -26.10 -3.07 8.99
C GLY A 65 -24.75 -3.50 8.43
N LEU A 66 -23.94 -4.26 9.16
CA LEU A 66 -22.77 -4.96 8.62
C LEU A 66 -23.03 -6.45 8.35
N GLU A 67 -24.27 -6.91 8.47
CA GLU A 67 -24.69 -8.32 8.31
C GLU A 67 -24.25 -8.97 6.99
N HIS A 68 -23.99 -8.17 5.96
CA HIS A 68 -23.63 -8.62 4.62
C HIS A 68 -22.13 -8.42 4.32
N ILE A 69 -21.34 -8.03 5.31
CA ILE A 69 -19.89 -7.81 5.19
C ILE A 69 -19.17 -9.00 5.82
N ASP A 70 -18.34 -9.68 5.02
CA ASP A 70 -17.57 -10.84 5.45
C ASP A 70 -16.38 -10.43 6.33
N ALA A 71 -15.75 -9.29 6.04
CA ALA A 71 -14.61 -8.79 6.80
C ALA A 71 -14.42 -7.27 6.66
N VAL A 72 -13.68 -6.69 7.60
CA VAL A 72 -13.13 -5.33 7.49
C VAL A 72 -11.62 -5.44 7.54
N ILE A 73 -10.96 -5.04 6.45
CA ILE A 73 -9.50 -4.92 6.40
C ILE A 73 -9.15 -3.56 6.99
N GLU A 74 -8.29 -3.55 7.99
CA GLU A 74 -7.72 -2.33 8.55
C GLU A 74 -6.24 -2.26 8.20
N TYR A 75 -5.81 -1.14 7.64
CA TYR A 75 -4.39 -0.94 7.31
C TYR A 75 -3.92 0.44 7.70
N GLU A 76 -2.66 0.55 8.09
CA GLU A 76 -1.99 1.81 8.33
C GLU A 76 -1.57 2.41 6.99
N HIS A 77 -2.20 3.53 6.60
CA HIS A 77 -1.84 4.25 5.38
C HIS A 77 -0.65 5.17 5.66
N VAL A 78 0.52 4.80 5.12
CA VAL A 78 1.79 5.49 5.28
C VAL A 78 1.90 6.64 4.27
N TRP A 79 2.28 7.82 4.77
CA TRP A 79 2.36 9.05 3.97
C TRP A 79 3.78 9.55 3.71
N CYS A 80 4.76 9.02 4.43
CA CYS A 80 6.16 9.39 4.28
C CYS A 80 7.03 8.17 4.55
N LEU A 81 8.13 8.02 3.83
CA LEU A 81 9.09 6.94 4.03
C LEU A 81 10.51 7.51 4.17
N PRO A 82 11.39 6.87 4.94
CA PRO A 82 12.81 7.19 4.91
C PRO A 82 13.36 6.99 3.49
N ALA A 83 14.08 7.98 2.99
CA ALA A 83 14.84 7.86 1.76
C ALA A 83 16.16 7.13 2.05
N GLU A 84 16.68 6.37 1.08
CA GLU A 84 17.96 5.65 1.20
C GLU A 84 19.17 6.58 1.39
N GLY A 85 18.99 7.88 1.12
CA GLY A 85 20.00 8.89 1.32
C GLY A 85 19.45 10.29 1.15
N ALA A 86 20.36 11.27 1.17
CA ALA A 86 20.01 12.59 0.64
C ALA A 86 19.56 12.45 -0.82
N PRO A 87 18.62 13.27 -1.30
CA PRO A 87 18.27 13.29 -2.71
C PRO A 87 19.53 13.59 -3.53
N SER A 88 20.15 12.53 -4.04
CA SER A 88 21.36 12.58 -4.85
C SER A 88 20.95 12.44 -6.31
N GLY A 89 20.40 13.50 -6.86
CA GLY A 89 20.54 13.74 -8.29
C GLY A 89 21.88 14.42 -8.53
N GLU A 90 22.46 14.24 -9.71
CA GLU A 90 23.57 15.07 -10.21
C GLU A 90 23.22 16.59 -10.24
N ASP A 91 21.98 16.96 -9.88
CA ASP A 91 21.35 18.28 -10.04
C ASP A 91 21.20 19.14 -8.77
N PHE A 92 21.36 18.59 -7.55
CA PHE A 92 21.10 19.38 -6.33
C PHE A 92 22.39 19.91 -5.68
N SER A 93 22.59 21.23 -5.76
CA SER A 93 23.64 21.89 -5.01
C SER A 93 23.31 21.96 -3.51
N VAL A 94 24.31 22.25 -2.67
CA VAL A 94 24.11 22.52 -1.23
C VAL A 94 23.04 23.61 -0.99
N ARG A 95 22.96 24.59 -1.89
CA ARG A 95 21.98 25.68 -1.83
C ARG A 95 20.56 25.19 -2.12
N ASP A 96 20.42 24.21 -3.01
CA ASP A 96 19.13 23.64 -3.36
C ASP A 96 18.63 22.73 -2.23
N LEU A 97 19.52 21.97 -1.60
CA LEU A 97 19.20 21.20 -0.38
C LEU A 97 18.78 22.11 0.78
N GLN A 98 19.46 23.24 0.98
CA GLN A 98 19.05 24.24 1.98
C GLN A 98 17.69 24.87 1.65
N SER A 99 17.35 24.96 0.35
CA SER A 99 16.04 25.47 -0.08
C SER A 99 14.90 24.52 0.27
N LEU A 100 15.18 23.22 0.35
CA LEU A 100 14.21 22.18 0.72
C LEU A 100 13.92 22.12 2.22
N THR A 101 14.69 22.83 3.06
CA THR A 101 14.59 22.78 4.53
C THR A 101 14.32 24.15 5.17
N ARG A 102 13.71 25.09 4.42
CA ARG A 102 13.52 26.49 4.85
C ARG A 102 12.50 26.65 5.97
N CYS A 103 11.49 25.80 6.00
CA CYS A 103 10.43 25.81 6.99
C CYS A 103 10.69 24.71 8.02
N GLN A 104 10.34 24.98 9.28
CA GLN A 104 10.50 24.04 10.38
C GLN A 104 9.14 23.80 11.06
N SER A 105 8.82 22.55 11.37
CA SER A 105 7.65 22.21 12.17
C SER A 105 7.91 22.40 13.67
N ASP A 106 6.84 22.58 14.43
CA ASP A 106 6.90 22.39 15.88
C ASP A 106 7.47 21.01 16.24
N LEU A 107 8.05 20.94 17.43
CA LEU A 107 8.49 19.69 18.02
C LEU A 107 7.29 18.78 18.27
N LYS A 108 7.27 17.62 17.63
CA LYS A 108 6.25 16.59 17.79
C LYS A 108 6.77 15.46 18.66
N THR A 109 5.93 14.97 19.56
CA THR A 109 6.22 13.77 20.35
C THR A 109 5.65 12.56 19.64
N LEU A 110 6.54 11.71 19.13
CA LEU A 110 6.16 10.45 18.49
C LEU A 110 5.73 9.42 19.54
N ALA A 111 6.43 9.36 20.66
CA ALA A 111 6.13 8.47 21.76
C ALA A 111 6.60 9.09 23.07
N TRP A 112 5.82 8.87 24.13
CA TRP A 112 6.06 9.44 25.44
C TRP A 112 6.22 8.33 26.47
N ARG A 113 7.39 8.27 27.12
CA ARG A 113 7.71 7.31 28.18
C ARG A 113 7.36 5.86 27.83
N VAL A 114 7.79 5.42 26.66
CA VAL A 114 7.65 4.04 26.19
C VAL A 114 8.85 3.19 26.62
N ASN A 115 8.67 1.88 26.72
CA ASN A 115 9.81 1.00 27.00
C ASN A 115 10.73 0.85 25.77
N LEU A 116 11.89 0.21 25.95
CA LEU A 116 12.87 0.02 24.88
C LEU A 116 12.29 -0.75 23.68
N SER A 117 11.55 -1.84 23.92
CA SER A 117 10.95 -2.66 22.86
C SER A 117 9.93 -1.87 22.03
N GLU A 118 9.10 -1.04 22.67
CA GLU A 118 8.15 -0.16 21.99
C GLU A 118 8.86 0.93 21.19
N ALA A 119 9.93 1.52 21.73
CA ALA A 119 10.73 2.51 21.02
C ALA A 119 11.39 1.90 19.77
N ILE A 120 11.96 0.70 19.88
CA ILE A 120 12.52 -0.05 18.75
C ILE A 120 11.43 -0.34 17.72
N ALA A 121 10.30 -0.92 18.14
CA ALA A 121 9.20 -1.24 17.24
C ALA A 121 8.70 -0.02 16.48
N LEU A 122 8.53 1.13 17.15
CA LEU A 122 8.10 2.37 16.50
C LEU A 122 9.09 2.87 15.45
N LEU A 123 10.40 2.77 15.71
CA LEU A 123 11.42 3.17 14.74
C LEU A 123 11.51 2.16 13.59
N GLN A 124 11.41 0.85 13.86
CA GLN A 124 11.32 -0.19 12.83
C GLN A 124 10.11 0.02 11.92
N HIS A 125 8.94 0.30 12.50
CA HIS A 125 7.73 0.64 11.75
C HIS A 125 7.89 1.91 10.92
N GLY A 126 8.70 2.86 11.39
CA GLY A 126 9.08 4.04 10.63
C GLY A 126 10.04 3.77 9.47
N GLY A 127 10.48 2.52 9.26
CA GLY A 127 11.40 2.12 8.19
C GLY A 127 12.88 2.27 8.53
N PHE A 128 13.24 2.43 9.82
CA PHE A 128 14.64 2.50 10.22
C PHE A 128 15.28 1.11 10.31
N HIS A 129 16.49 0.99 9.79
CA HIS A 129 17.33 -0.20 9.96
C HIS A 129 17.91 -0.29 11.37
N GLU A 130 18.32 -1.49 11.78
CA GLU A 130 18.78 -1.78 13.14
C GLU A 130 19.95 -0.87 13.58
N ASP A 131 20.90 -0.60 12.70
CA ASP A 131 22.03 0.29 12.93
C ASP A 131 21.58 1.76 13.12
N GLN A 132 20.61 2.21 12.33
CA GLN A 132 20.01 3.54 12.47
C GLN A 132 19.24 3.66 13.79
N ILE A 133 18.48 2.63 14.17
CA ILE A 133 17.75 2.57 15.43
C ILE A 133 18.69 2.69 16.62
N GLN A 134 19.78 1.91 16.63
CA GLN A 134 20.77 1.98 17.68
C GLN A 134 21.38 3.39 17.79
N ARG A 135 21.71 4.02 16.66
CA ARG A 135 22.20 5.41 16.64
C ARG A 135 21.18 6.39 17.20
N ILE A 136 19.90 6.27 16.83
CA ILE A 136 18.81 7.14 17.31
C ILE A 136 18.61 6.98 18.83
N LEU A 137 18.65 5.75 19.34
CA LEU A 137 18.40 5.47 20.76
C LEU A 137 19.58 5.85 21.66
N GLN A 138 20.81 5.86 21.14
CA GLN A 138 22.03 6.19 21.87
C GLN A 138 22.45 7.66 21.72
N LEU A 139 21.60 8.51 21.15
CA LEU A 139 21.88 9.94 21.01
C LEU A 139 22.12 10.61 22.38
N PRO A 140 23.14 11.48 22.50
CA PRO A 140 23.23 12.42 23.62
C PRO A 140 21.99 13.29 23.74
N TYR A 141 21.73 13.81 24.94
CA TYR A 141 20.50 14.55 25.26
C TYR A 141 20.20 15.76 24.33
N GLU A 142 21.25 16.42 23.84
CA GLU A 142 21.14 17.59 22.94
C GLU A 142 21.32 17.23 21.45
N ALA A 143 21.61 15.97 21.15
CA ALA A 143 21.90 15.51 19.80
C ALA A 143 20.63 15.21 19.00
N TRP A 144 20.77 15.29 17.68
CA TRP A 144 19.73 14.99 16.71
C TRP A 144 20.24 14.03 15.66
N TYR A 145 19.46 12.99 15.36
CA TYR A 145 19.67 12.15 14.20
C TYR A 145 18.90 12.73 13.00
N ARG A 146 19.59 12.95 11.89
CA ARG A 146 18.99 13.56 10.69
C ARG A 146 18.82 12.50 9.62
N SER A 147 17.64 12.47 9.02
CA SER A 147 17.31 11.56 7.93
C SER A 147 16.51 12.30 6.87
N TRP A 148 16.68 11.90 5.61
CA TRP A 148 15.87 12.36 4.51
C TRP A 148 14.66 11.46 4.32
N TRP A 149 13.56 12.06 3.93
CA TRP A 149 12.27 11.42 3.79
C TRP A 149 11.60 11.90 2.52
N ASP A 150 10.90 11.00 1.85
CA ASP A 150 10.04 11.35 0.74
C ASP A 150 8.59 11.37 1.20
N THR A 151 7.86 12.40 0.77
CA THR A 151 6.40 12.40 0.89
C THR A 151 5.83 11.43 -0.14
N LEU A 152 4.81 10.67 0.25
CA LEU A 152 4.06 9.83 -0.67
C LEU A 152 2.76 10.54 -1.01
N GLU A 153 2.63 10.93 -2.28
CA GLU A 153 1.38 11.51 -2.75
C GLU A 153 0.26 10.45 -2.75
N PRO A 154 -1.03 10.83 -2.70
CA PRO A 154 -2.14 9.89 -2.85
C PRO A 154 -2.06 9.06 -4.13
N GLN A 155 -1.50 9.65 -5.19
CA GLN A 155 -1.25 9.01 -6.47
C GLN A 155 -0.03 8.08 -6.42
N GLY A 156 0.70 8.03 -5.30
CA GLY A 156 1.78 7.11 -5.01
C GLY A 156 3.12 7.44 -5.66
N HIS A 157 3.27 8.65 -6.20
CA HIS A 157 4.56 9.21 -6.59
C HIS A 157 5.29 9.74 -5.36
N LEU A 158 6.62 9.75 -5.43
CA LEU A 158 7.44 10.46 -4.45
C LEU A 158 7.25 11.96 -4.69
N GLY A 159 6.78 12.65 -3.66
CA GLY A 159 6.66 14.10 -3.63
C GLY A 159 7.99 14.76 -3.27
N LEU A 160 7.92 16.00 -2.79
CA LEU A 160 9.12 16.73 -2.40
C LEU A 160 9.80 16.07 -1.18
N PRO A 161 11.12 15.88 -1.23
CA PRO A 161 11.87 15.36 -0.09
C PRO A 161 11.94 16.41 1.02
N PHE A 162 12.03 15.94 2.25
CA PHE A 162 12.18 16.77 3.44
C PHE A 162 13.13 16.10 4.43
N GLN A 163 13.67 16.89 5.36
CA GLN A 163 14.57 16.37 6.37
C GLN A 163 13.85 16.23 7.71
N ARG A 164 13.89 15.04 8.31
CA ARG A 164 13.36 14.79 9.64
C ARG A 164 14.49 14.63 10.64
N TRP A 165 14.40 15.41 11.71
CA TRP A 165 15.37 15.39 12.79
C TRP A 165 14.73 14.69 13.98
N PHE A 166 15.32 13.58 14.40
CA PHE A 166 14.89 12.78 15.54
C PHE A 166 15.76 13.06 16.75
N ARG A 167 15.12 13.05 17.92
CA ARG A 167 15.83 12.96 19.19
C ARG A 167 15.16 11.97 20.10
N THR A 168 15.97 11.39 20.96
CA THR A 168 15.55 10.42 21.96
C THR A 168 15.91 10.94 23.34
N ARG A 169 14.98 10.82 24.28
CA ARG A 169 15.24 11.09 25.71
C ARG A 169 15.09 9.79 26.47
N CYS A 170 16.21 9.26 26.96
CA CYS A 170 16.22 8.13 27.88
C CYS A 170 16.15 8.67 29.31
N TYR A 171 15.25 8.11 30.11
CA TYR A 171 15.05 8.45 31.52
C TYR A 171 15.66 7.37 32.42
N SER A 172 15.92 7.72 33.68
CA SER A 172 16.51 6.81 34.66
C SER A 172 15.66 5.58 34.98
N ASP A 173 14.36 5.63 34.68
CA ASP A 173 13.42 4.51 34.80
C ASP A 173 13.49 3.54 33.61
N GLY A 174 14.39 3.76 32.66
CA GLY A 174 14.56 2.94 31.46
C GLY A 174 13.52 3.23 30.37
N THR A 175 12.70 4.28 30.53
CA THR A 175 11.74 4.71 29.51
C THR A 175 12.35 5.69 28.52
N TYR A 176 11.76 5.74 27.33
CA TYR A 176 12.18 6.55 26.21
C TYR A 176 11.07 7.50 25.77
N THR A 177 11.43 8.73 25.45
CA THR A 177 10.57 9.66 24.72
C THR A 177 11.21 9.95 23.37
N LEU A 178 10.48 9.64 22.29
CA LEU A 178 10.88 9.89 20.91
C LEU A 178 10.20 11.16 20.42
N GLN A 179 11.00 12.09 19.89
CA GLN A 179 10.49 13.35 19.36
C GLN A 179 11.14 13.67 18.03
N TYR A 180 10.44 14.44 17.20
CA TYR A 180 10.97 14.87 15.92
C TYR A 180 10.53 16.29 15.56
N THR A 181 11.29 16.91 14.65
CA THR A 181 10.92 18.14 13.96
C THR A 181 11.21 17.94 12.47
N ASP A 182 10.33 18.46 11.63
CA ASP A 182 10.42 18.34 10.19
C ASP A 182 10.93 19.65 9.59
N HIS A 183 11.85 19.53 8.64
CA HIS A 183 12.37 20.64 7.85
C HIS A 183 12.00 20.44 6.39
N TYR A 184 11.22 21.36 5.83
CA TYR A 184 10.57 21.23 4.52
C TYR A 184 10.58 22.55 3.74
N ALA A 185 10.21 22.49 2.46
CA ALA A 185 10.32 23.64 1.56
C ALA A 185 9.22 24.69 1.78
N GLN A 186 7.96 24.25 1.89
CA GLN A 186 6.79 25.14 2.00
C GLN A 186 5.69 24.54 2.89
N ASP A 187 5.18 23.36 2.54
CA ASP A 187 4.09 22.72 3.29
C ASP A 187 4.60 21.66 4.25
N ALA A 188 3.98 21.61 5.44
CA ALA A 188 4.33 20.62 6.44
C ALA A 188 3.99 19.21 5.91
N PRO A 189 4.95 18.26 5.94
CA PRO A 189 4.68 16.89 5.55
C PRO A 189 3.66 16.25 6.52
N ARG A 190 2.98 15.22 6.02
CA ARG A 190 2.04 14.44 6.84
C ARG A 190 2.79 13.74 7.99
N CYS A 191 2.05 13.39 9.04
CA CYS A 191 2.62 12.89 10.29
C CYS A 191 3.46 11.62 10.11
N PHE A 192 4.38 11.40 11.06
CA PHE A 192 5.26 10.21 11.09
C PHE A 192 4.47 8.90 11.12
N ARG A 193 3.30 8.88 11.78
CA ARG A 193 2.44 7.70 11.82
C ARG A 193 1.47 7.72 10.66
N GLY A 194 1.26 6.56 10.05
CA GLY A 194 0.18 6.42 9.10
C GLY A 194 -1.18 6.54 9.79
N VAL A 195 -2.20 6.81 8.98
CA VAL A 195 -3.58 6.86 9.47
C VAL A 195 -4.20 5.51 9.23
N TRP A 196 -4.80 4.91 10.26
CA TRP A 196 -5.57 3.68 10.09
C TRP A 196 -6.77 3.93 9.19
N GLN A 197 -6.86 3.15 8.12
CA GLN A 197 -7.96 3.13 7.16
C GLN A 197 -8.70 1.80 7.30
N GLN A 198 -10.01 1.85 7.09
CA GLN A 198 -10.88 0.67 7.11
C GLN A 198 -11.48 0.45 5.73
N VAL A 199 -11.50 -0.81 5.30
CA VAL A 199 -12.03 -1.25 4.02
C VAL A 199 -13.00 -2.39 4.26
N PRO A 200 -14.32 -2.18 4.12
CA PRO A 200 -15.28 -3.28 4.13
C PRO A 200 -15.07 -4.16 2.90
N LEU A 201 -15.05 -5.47 3.15
CA LEU A 201 -14.87 -6.53 2.19
C LEU A 201 -16.12 -7.41 2.17
N MET A 202 -16.68 -7.60 0.97
CA MET A 202 -17.76 -8.55 0.73
C MET A 202 -17.31 -9.61 -0.28
N ILE A 203 -17.70 -10.85 -0.07
CA ILE A 203 -17.45 -11.98 -0.96
C ILE A 203 -18.76 -12.29 -1.68
N SER A 204 -18.78 -12.06 -2.99
CA SER A 204 -19.94 -12.38 -3.82
C SER A 204 -20.25 -13.87 -3.77
N HIS A 205 -21.52 -14.18 -3.53
CA HIS A 205 -22.06 -15.51 -3.73
C HIS A 205 -22.67 -15.55 -5.13
N SER A 206 -22.57 -16.68 -5.83
CA SER A 206 -23.16 -16.91 -7.16
C SER A 206 -24.69 -16.70 -7.26
N SER A 207 -25.35 -16.42 -6.14
CA SER A 207 -26.77 -16.09 -6.01
C SER A 207 -27.07 -14.65 -5.59
N GLY A 208 -26.06 -13.78 -5.41
CA GLY A 208 -26.26 -12.41 -4.95
C GLY A 208 -26.77 -11.50 -6.06
N GLN A 209 -27.87 -10.78 -5.82
CA GLN A 209 -28.34 -9.78 -6.77
C GLN A 209 -27.45 -8.54 -6.69
N PHE A 210 -27.01 -8.03 -7.86
CA PHE A 210 -26.13 -6.86 -7.96
C PHE A 210 -26.50 -5.71 -7.01
N GLY A 211 -27.81 -5.39 -6.93
CA GLY A 211 -28.35 -4.32 -6.11
C GLY A 211 -28.22 -4.54 -4.60
N GLU A 212 -28.33 -5.78 -4.12
CA GLU A 212 -28.20 -6.13 -2.71
C GLU A 212 -26.75 -5.95 -2.25
N ILE A 213 -25.81 -6.49 -3.03
CA ILE A 213 -24.36 -6.35 -2.79
C ILE A 213 -23.99 -4.86 -2.73
N LEU A 214 -24.44 -4.07 -3.71
CA LEU A 214 -24.12 -2.64 -3.76
C LEU A 214 -24.72 -1.87 -2.57
N THR A 215 -25.93 -2.24 -2.15
CA THR A 215 -26.61 -1.63 -1.00
C THR A 215 -25.88 -1.97 0.30
N GLY A 216 -25.48 -3.22 0.49
CA GLY A 216 -24.66 -3.67 1.63
C GLY A 216 -23.34 -2.91 1.71
N LEU A 217 -22.58 -2.84 0.61
CA LEU A 217 -21.32 -2.10 0.55
C LEU A 217 -21.49 -0.59 0.80
N ARG A 218 -22.57 0.04 0.31
CA ARG A 218 -22.87 1.45 0.60
C ARG A 218 -23.17 1.68 2.08
N LYS A 219 -23.97 0.82 2.70
CA LYS A 219 -24.29 0.89 4.13
C LYS A 219 -23.01 0.75 4.97
N ALA A 220 -22.16 -0.22 4.63
CA ALA A 220 -20.89 -0.44 5.31
C ALA A 220 -19.93 0.74 5.19
N ARG A 221 -19.77 1.31 3.98
CA ARG A 221 -18.96 2.52 3.76
C ARG A 221 -19.42 3.69 4.64
N HIS A 222 -20.73 3.89 4.73
CA HIS A 222 -21.30 4.96 5.55
C HIS A 222 -21.03 4.74 7.05
N MET A 223 -21.21 3.51 7.54
CA MET A 223 -20.97 3.16 8.95
C MET A 223 -19.49 3.29 9.34
N LEU A 224 -18.59 2.80 8.48
CA LEU A 224 -17.14 2.83 8.70
C LEU A 224 -16.50 4.18 8.32
N LYS A 225 -17.30 5.15 7.82
CA LYS A 225 -16.84 6.48 7.38
C LYS A 225 -15.68 6.40 6.39
N THR A 226 -15.75 5.47 5.45
CA THR A 226 -14.73 5.21 4.43
C THR A 226 -15.31 5.39 3.03
N ASP A 227 -14.50 5.91 2.12
CA ASP A 227 -14.82 6.03 0.69
C ASP A 227 -14.50 4.73 -0.07
N ARG A 228 -13.71 3.83 0.53
CA ARG A 228 -13.23 2.59 -0.09
C ARG A 228 -14.08 1.39 0.30
N CYS A 229 -14.23 0.46 -0.63
CA CYS A 229 -14.76 -0.87 -0.37
C CYS A 229 -14.23 -1.87 -1.40
N LEU A 230 -14.27 -3.15 -1.04
CA LEU A 230 -13.73 -4.24 -1.82
C LEU A 230 -14.80 -5.33 -2.01
N LEU A 231 -14.95 -5.80 -3.24
CA LEU A 231 -15.78 -6.95 -3.59
C LEU A 231 -14.90 -8.05 -4.17
N LEU A 232 -14.95 -9.23 -3.57
CA LEU A 232 -14.34 -10.44 -4.11
C LEU A 232 -15.39 -11.19 -4.90
N ALA A 233 -15.16 -11.44 -6.17
CA ALA A 233 -16.08 -12.19 -7.00
C ALA A 233 -15.33 -13.24 -7.82
N ASP A 234 -15.96 -14.40 -8.01
CA ASP A 234 -15.42 -15.50 -8.80
C ASP A 234 -15.65 -15.26 -10.31
N ALA A 235 -16.87 -14.88 -10.67
CA ALA A 235 -17.23 -14.47 -12.02
C ALA A 235 -18.14 -13.25 -11.96
N LEU A 236 -17.79 -12.21 -12.71
CA LEU A 236 -18.63 -11.05 -12.99
C LEU A 236 -18.74 -10.90 -14.50
N THR A 237 -19.91 -10.51 -14.99
CA THR A 237 -20.00 -10.04 -16.37
C THR A 237 -19.27 -8.69 -16.51
N ASP A 238 -18.77 -8.36 -17.70
CA ASP A 238 -18.09 -7.08 -17.95
C ASP A 238 -18.97 -5.88 -17.57
N LEU A 239 -20.28 -5.99 -17.81
CA LEU A 239 -21.26 -4.95 -17.47
C LEU A 239 -21.39 -4.76 -15.95
N GLU A 240 -21.45 -5.86 -15.18
CA GLU A 240 -21.51 -5.78 -13.72
C GLU A 240 -20.21 -5.25 -13.13
N ALA A 241 -19.07 -5.71 -13.64
CA ALA A 241 -17.76 -5.23 -13.23
C ALA A 241 -17.63 -3.71 -13.46
N GLU A 242 -17.99 -3.23 -14.65
CA GLU A 242 -17.99 -1.80 -14.95
C GLU A 242 -18.98 -1.02 -14.06
N ALA A 243 -20.16 -1.58 -13.82
CA ALA A 243 -21.16 -0.96 -12.95
C ALA A 243 -20.64 -0.82 -11.51
N TYR A 244 -19.97 -1.83 -10.95
CA TYR A 244 -19.36 -1.75 -9.63
C TYR A 244 -18.22 -0.72 -9.58
N ILE A 245 -17.33 -0.73 -10.56
CA ILE A 245 -16.19 0.22 -10.65
C ILE A 245 -16.71 1.66 -10.69
N ARG A 246 -17.74 1.94 -11.50
CA ARG A 246 -18.38 3.27 -11.58
C ARG A 246 -19.02 3.71 -10.25
N GLN A 247 -19.33 2.79 -9.35
CA GLN A 247 -19.85 3.08 -8.00
C GLN A 247 -18.76 3.17 -6.93
N GLY A 248 -17.48 3.17 -7.35
CA GLY A 248 -16.32 3.24 -6.46
C GLY A 248 -16.07 1.96 -5.68
N VAL A 249 -16.50 0.80 -6.19
CA VAL A 249 -16.20 -0.51 -5.60
C VAL A 249 -14.94 -1.06 -6.27
N SER A 250 -13.96 -1.43 -5.45
CA SER A 250 -12.74 -2.09 -5.93
C SER A 250 -13.04 -3.58 -6.10
N LEU A 251 -12.65 -4.18 -7.22
CA LEU A 251 -12.95 -5.58 -7.51
C LEU A 251 -11.68 -6.42 -7.41
N TYR A 252 -11.74 -7.53 -6.68
CA TYR A 252 -10.68 -8.53 -6.67
C TYR A 252 -11.21 -9.82 -7.30
N SER A 253 -10.66 -10.19 -8.45
CA SER A 253 -11.01 -11.44 -9.11
C SER A 253 -10.33 -12.61 -8.41
N LEU A 254 -11.11 -13.60 -7.98
CA LEU A 254 -10.56 -14.88 -7.50
C LEU A 254 -9.97 -15.70 -8.66
N GLN A 255 -10.47 -15.48 -9.87
CA GLN A 255 -9.85 -15.94 -11.09
C GLN A 255 -8.85 -14.89 -11.56
N GLN A 256 -7.62 -14.97 -11.06
CA GLN A 256 -6.52 -14.35 -11.77
C GLN A 256 -6.33 -15.16 -13.05
N SER A 257 -7.06 -14.80 -14.11
CA SER A 257 -6.52 -15.01 -15.44
C SER A 257 -5.13 -14.38 -15.40
N PRO A 258 -4.05 -15.06 -15.84
CA PRO A 258 -2.78 -14.38 -16.00
C PRO A 258 -3.10 -13.08 -16.72
N LEU A 259 -2.70 -11.96 -16.10
CA LEU A 259 -2.74 -10.67 -16.75
C LEU A 259 -2.13 -10.92 -18.12
N VAL A 260 -2.97 -10.94 -19.16
CA VAL A 260 -2.46 -10.60 -20.47
C VAL A 260 -1.95 -9.20 -20.21
N GLU A 261 -0.64 -9.06 -20.14
CA GLU A 261 0.04 -7.78 -20.13
C GLU A 261 -0.43 -7.08 -21.39
N SER A 262 -1.59 -6.43 -21.30
CA SER A 262 -2.04 -5.48 -22.28
C SER A 262 -1.11 -4.31 -22.06
N SER A 263 0.03 -4.38 -22.74
CA SER A 263 0.87 -3.23 -22.97
C SER A 263 -0.08 -2.06 -23.26
N LEU A 264 0.05 -0.98 -22.50
CA LEU A 264 -0.68 0.28 -22.66
C LEU A 264 -0.24 0.98 -23.95
N CYS A 265 -0.22 0.24 -25.06
CA CYS A 265 0.08 0.72 -26.38
C CYS A 265 -0.87 0.01 -27.36
N GLN A 266 -2.14 0.43 -27.38
CA GLN A 266 -3.07 0.13 -28.49
C GLN A 266 -2.55 0.58 -29.87
N ARG A 267 -1.39 1.26 -29.93
CA ARG A 267 -0.69 1.62 -31.16
C ARG A 267 0.31 0.58 -31.67
N CYS A 268 0.76 -0.37 -30.85
CA CYS A 268 1.80 -1.34 -31.26
C CYS A 268 1.25 -2.60 -31.91
N ASP A 269 -0.07 -2.82 -31.90
CA ASP A 269 -0.69 -4.05 -32.41
C ASP A 269 -0.95 -4.04 -33.93
N ARG A 270 -0.34 -3.09 -34.66
CA ARG A 270 -0.35 -3.08 -36.12
C ARG A 270 0.97 -3.63 -36.65
N VAL A 271 0.88 -4.63 -37.52
CA VAL A 271 1.98 -5.30 -38.25
C VAL A 271 2.90 -4.30 -39.02
N GLN A 272 2.48 -3.05 -39.18
CA GLN A 272 3.32 -1.94 -39.66
C GLN A 272 3.28 -0.79 -38.65
N CYS A 273 4.13 -0.86 -37.62
CA CYS A 273 4.39 0.27 -36.75
C CYS A 273 5.53 1.11 -37.37
N PRO A 274 5.29 2.36 -37.80
CA PRO A 274 6.32 3.19 -38.44
C PRO A 274 7.48 3.61 -37.52
N MET A 275 7.46 3.17 -36.26
CA MET A 275 8.51 3.37 -35.26
C MET A 275 9.41 2.14 -35.05
N SER A 276 9.16 1.01 -35.74
CA SER A 276 9.95 -0.23 -35.56
C SER A 276 11.41 -0.09 -36.01
N ASP A 277 11.68 0.77 -36.99
CA ASP A 277 12.99 0.86 -37.66
C ASP A 277 13.81 2.07 -37.19
N ARG A 278 13.42 2.71 -36.08
CA ARG A 278 14.16 3.82 -35.47
C ARG A 278 14.94 3.33 -34.26
N LEU A 279 16.27 3.47 -34.34
CA LEU A 279 17.21 3.15 -33.26
C LEU A 279 16.93 3.94 -31.96
N ASP A 280 16.26 5.09 -32.08
CA ASP A 280 15.95 5.99 -30.95
C ASP A 280 14.54 5.79 -30.38
N ALA A 281 13.84 4.71 -30.77
CA ALA A 281 12.50 4.43 -30.27
C ALA A 281 12.55 3.66 -28.94
N PRO A 282 11.74 4.04 -27.92
CA PRO A 282 11.68 3.34 -26.63
C PRO A 282 11.16 1.89 -26.73
N VAL A 283 10.79 1.43 -27.94
CA VAL A 283 10.28 0.09 -28.25
C VAL A 283 11.38 -0.98 -28.17
N VAL A 284 12.65 -0.61 -28.37
CA VAL A 284 13.76 -1.59 -28.32
C VAL A 284 13.99 -2.10 -26.88
N ASN A 285 13.78 -1.25 -25.87
CA ASN A 285 13.96 -1.63 -24.46
C ASN A 285 12.90 -2.61 -23.95
N CYS A 286 11.68 -2.60 -24.51
CA CYS A 286 10.65 -3.57 -24.11
C CYS A 286 10.90 -4.96 -24.69
N LYS A 287 11.55 -5.10 -25.85
CA LYS A 287 11.85 -6.42 -26.44
C LYS A 287 13.05 -7.11 -25.78
N ALA A 288 14.00 -6.35 -25.25
CA ALA A 288 15.17 -6.91 -24.55
C ALA A 288 14.81 -7.58 -23.21
N TYR A 289 13.73 -7.14 -22.55
CA TYR A 289 13.32 -7.68 -21.25
C TYR A 289 12.61 -9.04 -21.34
N VAL A 290 12.05 -9.40 -22.50
CA VAL A 290 11.29 -10.65 -22.70
C VAL A 290 12.18 -11.80 -23.18
N SER A 291 13.46 -11.55 -23.51
CA SER A 291 14.39 -12.59 -23.99
C SER A 291 15.37 -13.11 -22.93
N HIS A 292 15.22 -12.67 -21.66
CA HIS A 292 16.01 -13.15 -20.52
C HIS A 292 15.14 -13.50 -19.30
N SER A 293 14.12 -14.32 -19.53
CA SER A 293 13.41 -15.09 -18.51
C SER A 293 12.97 -16.42 -19.10
#